data_AF-A0A813DQI9-F1
#
_entry.id   AF-A0A813DQI9-F1
#
_cell.length_a   1.000
_cell.length_b   1.000
_cell.length_c   1.000
_cell.angle_alpha   90.00
_cell.angle_beta   90.00
_cell.angle_gamma   90.00
#
_symmetry.space_group_name_H-M   'P 1'
#
loop_
_entity.id
_entity.type
_entity.pdbx_description
1 polymer ?
#
loop_
_entity_poly.entity_id
_entity_poly.type
_entity_poly.pdbx_seq_one_letter_code
_entity_poly.pdbx_strand_id
1 'polypeptide(L)'
;MREGEAWRHLRELLDAAEDHGDLVWAINAHAVVSGSTKGLSSLGEDVLRHLLEPELRERLRGPGSGIAESEEAYALTRNTPLSELFEALGLDARLRHHRRPLTAPEKADVVRSIAGEIERSISVARTTAKSAPWRRALQRELASALLWLWEEQMREAGVAQSGNTHGSGRLRRTE
;
A
#
# COMPACT_ATOMS: atom_id res chain seq x y z
N MET A 1 -13.83 -1.09 12.97
CA MET A 1 -13.68 -2.26 12.10
C MET A 1 -12.61 -3.13 12.72
N ARG A 2 -12.87 -4.41 12.99
CA ARG A 2 -11.80 -5.31 13.48
C ARG A 2 -10.83 -5.55 12.32
N GLU A 3 -9.53 -5.67 12.60
CA GLU A 3 -8.47 -5.84 11.59
C GLU A 3 -8.83 -6.86 10.48
N GLY A 4 -9.36 -8.02 10.86
CA GLY A 4 -9.79 -9.05 9.91
C GLY A 4 -10.95 -8.66 9.00
N GLU A 5 -11.81 -7.72 9.40
CA GLU A 5 -12.92 -7.21 8.58
C GLU A 5 -12.41 -6.25 7.49
N ALA A 6 -11.39 -5.44 7.79
CA ALA A 6 -10.79 -4.51 6.82
C ALA A 6 -10.07 -5.27 5.70
N TRP A 7 -9.25 -6.27 6.07
CA TRP A 7 -8.58 -7.13 5.10
C TRP A 7 -9.55 -7.92 4.23
N ARG A 8 -10.64 -8.44 4.82
CA ARG A 8 -11.69 -9.11 4.05
C ARG A 8 -12.36 -8.15 3.06
N HIS A 9 -12.73 -6.96 3.51
CA HIS A 9 -13.39 -5.98 2.66
C HIS A 9 -12.50 -5.54 1.48
N LEU A 10 -11.21 -5.31 1.71
CA LEU A 10 -10.26 -4.98 0.66
C LEU A 10 -10.13 -6.12 -0.38
N ARG A 11 -10.15 -7.39 0.07
CA ARG A 11 -10.18 -8.55 -0.85
C ARG A 11 -11.46 -8.62 -1.67
N GLU A 12 -12.62 -8.35 -1.06
CA GLU A 12 -13.91 -8.29 -1.78
C GLU A 12 -13.91 -7.20 -2.86
N LEU A 13 -13.33 -6.03 -2.57
CA LEU A 13 -13.18 -4.94 -3.55
C LEU A 13 -12.23 -5.30 -4.69
N LEU A 14 -11.16 -6.02 -4.37
CA LEU A 14 -10.22 -6.54 -5.36
C LEU A 14 -10.88 -7.61 -6.25
N ASP A 15 -11.73 -8.48 -5.71
CA ASP A 15 -12.47 -9.49 -6.48
C ASP A 15 -13.47 -8.82 -7.42
N ALA A 16 -14.21 -7.82 -6.92
CA ALA A 16 -15.09 -7.01 -7.76
C ALA A 16 -14.32 -6.33 -8.91
N ALA A 17 -13.11 -5.84 -8.65
CA ALA A 17 -12.27 -5.22 -9.68
C ALA A 17 -11.82 -6.21 -10.77
N GLU A 18 -11.50 -7.44 -10.39
CA GLU A 18 -11.15 -8.50 -11.34
C GLU A 18 -12.36 -8.91 -12.19
N ASP A 19 -13.51 -9.14 -11.57
CA ASP A 19 -14.74 -9.56 -12.25
C ASP A 19 -15.22 -8.53 -13.28
N HIS A 20 -14.96 -7.24 -13.03
CA HIS A 20 -15.30 -6.16 -13.96
C HIS A 20 -14.22 -5.93 -15.03
N GLY A 21 -13.09 -6.65 -14.98
CA GLY A 21 -11.99 -6.47 -15.91
C GLY A 21 -11.23 -5.16 -15.72
N ASP A 22 -11.24 -4.60 -14.50
CA ASP A 22 -10.54 -3.36 -14.17
C ASP A 22 -9.10 -3.62 -13.66
N LEU A 23 -8.64 -4.87 -13.66
CA LEU A 23 -7.28 -5.32 -13.29
C LEU A 23 -6.69 -6.25 -14.37
N VAL A 24 -6.63 -5.81 -15.62
CA VAL A 24 -6.16 -6.67 -16.73
C VAL A 24 -4.64 -6.82 -16.72
N TRP A 25 -3.91 -5.73 -16.49
CA TRP A 25 -2.45 -5.71 -16.58
C TRP A 25 -1.78 -5.83 -15.21
N ALA A 26 -2.38 -5.29 -14.17
CA ALA A 26 -1.80 -5.19 -12.83
C ALA A 26 -1.55 -6.57 -12.20
N ILE A 27 -2.43 -7.54 -12.47
CA ILE A 27 -2.29 -8.93 -12.02
C ILE A 27 -1.72 -9.85 -13.12
N ASN A 28 -1.13 -9.29 -14.18
CA ASN A 28 -0.38 -10.05 -15.17
C ASN A 28 1.11 -10.00 -14.83
N ALA A 29 1.65 -11.08 -14.25
CA ALA A 29 3.04 -11.12 -13.81
C ALA A 29 4.03 -10.86 -14.95
N HIS A 30 3.73 -11.34 -16.17
CA HIS A 30 4.60 -11.07 -17.31
C HIS A 30 4.62 -9.58 -17.67
N ALA A 31 3.47 -8.90 -17.67
CA ALA A 31 3.37 -7.48 -17.97
C ALA A 31 4.10 -6.60 -16.94
N VAL A 32 4.08 -7.01 -15.67
CA VAL A 32 4.84 -6.36 -14.60
C VAL A 32 6.33 -6.57 -14.81
N VAL A 33 6.77 -7.83 -14.96
CA VAL A 33 8.20 -8.19 -15.12
C VAL A 33 8.80 -7.57 -16.40
N SER A 34 8.03 -7.46 -17.48
CA SER A 34 8.49 -6.81 -18.73
C SER A 34 8.51 -5.28 -18.64
N GLY A 35 8.01 -4.68 -17.56
CA GLY A 35 7.90 -3.24 -17.39
C GLY A 35 6.77 -2.60 -18.19
N SER A 36 5.88 -3.39 -18.81
CA SER A 36 4.76 -2.89 -19.61
C SER A 36 3.73 -2.13 -18.76
N THR A 37 3.69 -2.38 -17.45
CA THR A 37 2.84 -1.66 -16.50
C THR A 37 3.46 -0.36 -15.96
N LYS A 38 4.67 0.04 -16.36
CA LYS A 38 5.37 1.19 -15.77
C LYS A 38 4.54 2.47 -15.72
N GLY A 39 3.80 2.78 -16.79
CA GLY A 39 2.91 3.96 -16.81
C GLY A 39 1.72 3.86 -15.85
N LEU A 40 1.21 2.65 -15.61
CA LEU A 40 0.18 2.39 -14.60
C LEU A 40 0.77 2.48 -13.19
N SER A 41 1.97 1.93 -13.00
CA SER A 41 2.70 1.99 -11.73
C SER A 41 2.97 3.45 -11.32
N SER A 42 3.47 4.29 -12.22
CA SER A 42 3.68 5.73 -11.92
C SER A 42 2.36 6.44 -11.59
N LEU A 43 1.29 6.20 -12.36
CA LEU A 43 -0.02 6.79 -12.05
C LEU A 43 -0.55 6.34 -10.68
N GLY A 44 -0.39 5.06 -10.35
CA GLY A 44 -0.82 4.52 -9.07
C GLY A 44 -0.03 5.05 -7.89
N GLU A 45 1.27 5.28 -8.05
CA GLU A 45 2.10 5.96 -7.04
C GLU A 45 1.54 7.34 -6.72
N ASP A 46 1.26 8.16 -7.73
CA ASP A 46 0.70 9.50 -7.55
C ASP A 46 -0.68 9.46 -6.86
N VAL A 47 -1.53 8.52 -7.27
CA VAL A 47 -2.86 8.31 -6.66
C VAL A 47 -2.74 7.94 -5.18
N LEU A 48 -1.89 6.98 -4.84
CA LEU A 48 -1.71 6.53 -3.46
C LEU A 48 -1.14 7.66 -2.60
N ARG A 49 -0.13 8.40 -3.09
CA ARG A 49 0.43 9.54 -2.37
C ARG A 49 -0.63 10.60 -2.08
N HIS A 50 -1.44 10.96 -3.08
CA HIS A 50 -2.51 11.95 -2.91
C HIS A 50 -3.57 11.52 -1.88
N LEU A 51 -3.83 10.21 -1.75
CA LEU A 51 -4.76 9.68 -0.76
C LEU A 51 -4.14 9.58 0.65
N LEU A 52 -2.84 9.32 0.74
CA LEU A 52 -2.11 9.22 2.01
C LEU A 52 -1.85 10.58 2.66
N GLU A 53 -1.54 11.62 1.88
CA GLU A 53 -1.16 12.94 2.41
C GLU A 53 -2.18 13.55 3.38
N PRO A 54 -3.50 13.60 3.10
CA PRO A 54 -4.48 14.13 4.04
C PRO A 54 -4.56 13.32 5.33
N GLU A 55 -4.51 12.00 5.22
CA GLU A 55 -4.59 11.07 6.35
C GLU A 55 -3.37 11.17 7.28
N LEU A 56 -2.19 11.34 6.70
CA LEU A 56 -0.94 11.56 7.44
C LEU A 56 -0.92 12.92 8.11
N ARG A 57 -1.40 13.97 7.45
CA ARG A 57 -1.52 15.31 8.04
C ARG A 57 -2.38 15.29 9.30
N GLU A 58 -3.46 14.52 9.31
CA GLU A 58 -4.32 14.38 10.48
C GLU A 58 -3.67 13.61 11.63
N ARG A 59 -2.70 12.73 11.35
CA ARG A 59 -1.99 11.89 12.33
C ARG A 59 -0.73 12.56 12.89
N LEU A 60 0.03 13.23 12.04
CA LEU A 60 1.32 13.83 12.37
C LEU A 60 1.20 15.24 12.99
N ARG A 61 0.00 15.65 13.43
CA ARG A 61 -0.38 17.02 13.84
C ARG A 61 0.74 17.79 14.56
N GLY A 62 1.40 18.67 13.81
CA GLY A 62 2.34 19.67 14.30
C GLY A 62 2.37 20.88 13.35
N PRO A 63 2.44 22.13 13.85
CA PRO A 63 2.53 23.31 12.99
C PRO A 63 3.83 23.26 12.16
N GLY A 64 3.71 23.24 10.83
CA GLY A 64 4.83 23.14 9.87
C GLY A 64 4.99 21.77 9.18
N SER A 65 4.04 20.83 9.35
CA SER A 65 4.14 19.43 8.91
C SER A 65 4.12 19.18 7.39
N GLY A 66 3.81 20.20 6.57
CA GLY A 66 3.56 20.08 5.13
C GLY A 66 4.57 19.24 4.34
N ILE A 67 5.85 19.35 4.71
CA ILE A 67 6.95 18.61 4.08
C ILE A 67 7.00 17.18 4.64
N ALA A 68 6.86 17.02 5.95
CA ALA A 68 6.94 15.73 6.62
C ALA A 68 5.85 14.75 6.14
N GLU A 69 4.62 15.21 5.94
CA GLU A 69 3.54 14.34 5.44
C GLU A 69 3.74 13.89 3.98
N SER A 70 4.30 14.75 3.11
CA SER A 70 4.55 14.38 1.71
C SER A 70 5.77 13.47 1.58
N GLU A 71 6.80 13.69 2.40
CA GLU A 71 7.94 12.78 2.53
C GLU A 71 7.50 11.40 3.04
N GLU A 72 6.63 11.36 4.06
CA GLU A 72 6.12 10.11 4.60
C GLU A 72 5.20 9.40 3.60
N ALA A 73 4.30 10.13 2.92
CA ALA A 73 3.47 9.58 1.85
C ALA A 73 4.34 8.99 0.73
N TYR A 74 5.41 9.69 0.35
CA TYR A 74 6.38 9.18 -0.62
C TYR A 74 7.08 7.92 -0.13
N ALA A 75 7.49 7.87 1.14
CA ALA A 75 8.12 6.70 1.77
C ALA A 75 7.19 5.48 1.78
N LEU A 76 5.91 5.68 2.10
CA LEU A 76 4.89 4.61 2.11
C LEU A 76 4.60 4.04 0.72
N THR A 77 4.78 4.82 -0.33
CA THR A 77 4.62 4.34 -1.71
C THR A 77 5.91 3.76 -2.31
N ARG A 78 6.96 3.54 -1.51
CA ARG A 78 8.20 2.86 -1.94
C ARG A 78 8.04 1.35 -1.99
N ASN A 79 9.11 0.68 -2.42
CA ASN A 79 9.06 -0.76 -2.71
C ASN A 79 8.76 -1.60 -1.47
N THR A 80 9.37 -1.29 -0.32
CA THR A 80 9.22 -2.11 0.88
C THR A 80 7.77 -2.16 1.39
N PRO A 81 7.12 -1.03 1.72
CA PRO A 81 5.76 -1.08 2.29
C PRO A 81 4.74 -1.65 1.31
N LEU A 82 4.88 -1.32 0.02
CA LEU A 82 4.00 -1.89 -1.02
C LEU A 82 4.24 -3.39 -1.24
N SER A 83 5.47 -3.87 -1.11
CA SER A 83 5.76 -5.31 -1.18
C SER A 83 5.19 -6.07 0.01
N GLU A 84 5.17 -5.47 1.20
CA GLU A 84 4.52 -6.06 2.37
C GLU A 84 3.00 -6.09 2.21
N LEU A 85 2.41 -5.01 1.68
CA LEU A 85 0.98 -4.99 1.36
C LEU A 85 0.62 -6.06 0.33
N PHE A 86 1.45 -6.27 -0.69
CA PHE A 86 1.27 -7.35 -1.66
C PHE A 86 1.18 -8.72 -0.99
N GLU A 87 2.08 -9.01 -0.04
CA GLU A 87 2.08 -10.27 0.71
C GLU A 87 0.86 -10.40 1.63
N ALA A 88 0.52 -9.34 2.37
CA ALA A 88 -0.62 -9.32 3.28
C ALA A 88 -1.96 -9.59 2.55
N LEU A 89 -2.07 -9.08 1.32
CA LEU A 89 -3.21 -9.30 0.46
C LEU A 89 -3.21 -10.67 -0.23
N GLY A 90 -2.10 -11.41 -0.19
CA GLY A 90 -1.97 -12.70 -0.88
C GLY A 90 -2.08 -12.57 -2.40
N LEU A 91 -1.60 -11.46 -2.97
CA LEU A 91 -1.77 -11.16 -4.40
C LEU A 91 -1.03 -12.14 -5.31
N ASP A 92 0.00 -12.85 -4.80
CA ASP A 92 0.74 -13.86 -5.55
C ASP A 92 -0.19 -14.93 -6.16
N ALA A 93 -1.18 -15.38 -5.38
CA ALA A 93 -2.16 -16.39 -5.82
C ALA A 93 -3.09 -15.88 -6.94
N ARG A 94 -3.18 -14.57 -7.14
CA ARG A 94 -4.06 -13.91 -8.13
C ARG A 94 -3.30 -13.61 -9.43
N LEU A 95 -1.98 -13.73 -9.44
CA LEU A 95 -1.16 -13.41 -10.60
C LEU A 95 -1.34 -14.43 -11.74
N ARG A 96 -1.67 -13.91 -12.93
CA ARG A 96 -1.64 -14.66 -14.18
C ARG A 96 -0.23 -14.71 -14.76
N HIS A 97 0.07 -15.77 -15.52
CA HIS A 97 1.36 -15.96 -16.21
C HIS A 97 2.60 -15.93 -15.30
N HIS A 98 2.42 -16.27 -14.03
CA HIS A 98 3.48 -16.34 -13.04
C HIS A 98 4.40 -17.55 -13.33
N ARG A 99 5.70 -17.30 -13.55
CA ARG A 99 6.71 -18.34 -13.85
C ARG A 99 7.84 -18.42 -12.84
N ARG A 100 8.02 -17.37 -12.04
CA ARG A 100 9.02 -17.25 -10.99
C ARG A 100 8.50 -16.30 -9.92
N PRO A 101 8.98 -16.42 -8.67
CA PRO A 101 8.68 -15.43 -7.64
C PRO A 101 9.02 -14.00 -8.10
N LEU A 102 8.14 -13.06 -7.77
CA LEU A 102 8.40 -11.64 -7.96
C LEU A 102 9.41 -11.12 -6.93
N THR A 103 10.25 -10.18 -7.36
CA THR A 103 11.13 -9.41 -6.48
C THR A 103 10.33 -8.33 -5.73
N ALA A 104 10.87 -7.76 -4.65
CA ALA A 104 10.18 -6.71 -3.90
C ALA A 104 9.77 -5.49 -4.77
N PRO A 105 10.62 -4.98 -5.69
CA PRO A 105 10.19 -3.93 -6.62
C PRO A 105 9.02 -4.35 -7.52
N GLU A 106 9.03 -5.58 -8.04
CA GLU A 106 7.96 -6.08 -8.91
C GLU A 106 6.64 -6.26 -8.14
N LYS A 107 6.70 -6.73 -6.88
CA LYS A 107 5.53 -6.79 -5.99
C LYS A 107 4.94 -5.41 -5.72
N ALA A 108 5.80 -4.43 -5.47
CA ALA A 108 5.37 -3.05 -5.30
C ALA A 108 4.72 -2.49 -6.58
N ASP A 109 5.29 -2.81 -7.75
CA ASP A 109 4.73 -2.41 -9.03
C ASP A 109 3.36 -3.03 -9.31
N VAL A 110 3.07 -4.25 -8.82
CA VAL A 110 1.71 -4.81 -8.87
C VAL A 110 0.74 -3.89 -8.12
N VAL A 111 1.04 -3.55 -6.86
CA VAL A 111 0.14 -2.72 -6.03
C VAL A 111 -0.07 -1.33 -6.63
N ARG A 112 1.00 -0.68 -7.11
CA ARG A 112 0.87 0.59 -7.83
C ARG A 112 0.03 0.43 -9.10
N SER A 113 0.28 -0.61 -9.88
CA SER A 113 -0.47 -0.85 -11.12
C SER A 113 -1.95 -1.09 -10.87
N ILE A 114 -2.32 -1.74 -9.75
CA ILE A 114 -3.72 -1.87 -9.31
C ILE A 114 -4.32 -0.47 -9.13
N ALA A 115 -3.72 0.39 -8.30
CA ALA A 115 -4.22 1.74 -8.07
C ALA A 115 -4.32 2.56 -9.38
N GLY A 116 -3.33 2.41 -10.27
CA GLY A 116 -3.28 3.09 -11.56
C GLY A 116 -4.35 2.63 -12.57
N GLU A 117 -4.64 1.32 -12.65
CA GLU A 117 -5.72 0.83 -13.51
C GLU A 117 -7.08 1.27 -13.01
N ILE A 118 -7.29 1.25 -11.70
CA ILE A 118 -8.52 1.74 -11.10
C ILE A 118 -8.71 3.23 -11.38
N GLU A 119 -7.67 4.06 -11.28
CA GLU A 119 -7.77 5.49 -11.62
C GLU A 119 -8.10 5.70 -13.10
N ARG A 120 -7.46 4.92 -13.99
CA ARG A 120 -7.77 4.95 -15.42
C ARG A 120 -9.22 4.56 -15.67
N SER A 121 -9.72 3.51 -15.02
CA SER A 121 -11.11 3.07 -15.14
C SER A 121 -12.08 4.13 -14.60
N ILE A 122 -11.79 4.77 -13.47
CA ILE A 122 -12.58 5.90 -12.95
C ILE A 122 -12.61 7.04 -13.96
N SER A 123 -11.48 7.40 -14.57
CA SER A 123 -11.39 8.47 -15.56
C SER A 123 -12.21 8.18 -16.81
N VAL A 124 -12.18 6.93 -17.31
CA VAL A 124 -13.02 6.48 -18.43
C VAL A 124 -14.51 6.39 -18.05
N ALA A 125 -14.82 6.01 -16.81
CA ALA A 125 -16.20 5.95 -16.32
C ALA A 125 -16.85 7.34 -16.25
N ARG A 126 -16.08 8.40 -15.94
CA ARG A 126 -16.56 9.80 -15.93
C ARG A 126 -17.11 10.24 -17.28
N THR A 127 -16.61 9.67 -18.38
CA THR A 127 -17.06 9.99 -19.73
C THR A 127 -18.19 9.07 -20.23
N THR A 128 -18.53 8.00 -19.51
CA THR A 128 -19.42 6.92 -20.02
C THR A 128 -20.64 6.61 -19.13
N ALA A 129 -20.98 7.46 -18.15
CA ALA A 129 -22.12 7.32 -17.23
C ALA A 129 -22.19 6.00 -16.40
N LYS A 130 -21.14 5.16 -16.45
CA LYS A 130 -21.03 3.91 -15.68
C LYS A 130 -20.27 4.12 -14.39
N SER A 131 -20.89 4.77 -13.40
CA SER A 131 -20.26 4.94 -12.09
C SER A 131 -20.28 3.64 -11.29
N ALA A 132 -19.11 3.22 -10.80
CA ALA A 132 -18.97 2.08 -9.90
C ALA A 132 -18.33 2.57 -8.59
N PRO A 133 -19.12 2.76 -7.51
CA PRO A 133 -18.61 3.34 -6.24
C PRO A 133 -17.44 2.56 -5.63
N TRP A 134 -17.41 1.24 -5.85
CA TRP A 134 -16.37 0.35 -5.34
C TRP A 134 -14.96 0.70 -5.86
N ARG A 135 -14.82 1.37 -7.01
CA ARG A 135 -13.50 1.77 -7.55
C ARG A 135 -12.78 2.76 -6.65
N ARG A 136 -13.51 3.80 -6.22
CA ARG A 136 -12.97 4.80 -5.28
C ARG A 136 -12.76 4.20 -3.90
N ALA A 137 -13.64 3.29 -3.48
CA ALA A 137 -13.47 2.55 -2.23
C ALA A 137 -12.16 1.75 -2.26
N LEU A 138 -11.88 1.01 -3.34
CA LEU A 138 -10.66 0.22 -3.49
C LEU A 138 -9.38 1.08 -3.35
N GLN A 139 -9.31 2.22 -4.03
CA GLN A 139 -8.15 3.12 -3.88
C GLN A 139 -7.95 3.61 -2.45
N ARG A 140 -9.05 3.97 -1.76
CA ARG A 140 -9.01 4.43 -0.37
C ARG A 140 -8.58 3.31 0.57
N GLU A 141 -9.16 2.13 0.44
CA GLU A 141 -8.84 0.97 1.28
C GLU A 141 -7.39 0.50 1.07
N LEU A 142 -6.83 0.60 -0.15
CA LEU A 142 -5.40 0.38 -0.38
C LEU A 142 -4.52 1.37 0.41
N ALA A 143 -4.86 2.67 0.38
CA ALA A 143 -4.14 3.67 1.15
C ALA A 143 -4.31 3.47 2.67
N SER A 144 -5.51 3.14 3.14
CA SER A 144 -5.79 2.82 4.54
C SER A 144 -5.02 1.58 5.01
N ALA A 145 -4.89 0.56 4.17
CA ALA A 145 -4.08 -0.63 4.49
C ALA A 145 -2.59 -0.31 4.61
N LEU A 146 -2.05 0.60 3.78
CA LEU A 146 -0.67 1.07 3.93
C LEU A 146 -0.46 1.84 5.22
N LEU A 147 -1.39 2.72 5.58
CA LEU A 147 -1.34 3.45 6.86
C LEU A 147 -1.38 2.51 8.05
N TRP A 148 -2.22 1.46 7.98
CA TRP A 148 -2.31 0.48 9.04
C TRP A 148 -0.99 -0.29 9.23
N LEU A 149 -0.36 -0.75 8.13
CA LEU A 149 0.96 -1.41 8.19
C LEU A 149 2.02 -0.47 8.79
N TRP A 150 1.99 0.80 8.42
CA TRP A 150 2.90 1.81 8.95
C TRP A 150 2.69 2.07 10.45
N GLU A 151 1.43 2.22 10.90
CA GLU A 151 1.09 2.39 12.31
C GLU A 151 1.57 1.20 13.14
N GLU A 152 1.44 -0.01 12.60
CA GLU A 152 1.91 -1.23 13.25
C GLU A 152 3.44 -1.24 13.41
N GLN A 153 4.18 -0.89 12.35
CA GLN A 153 5.64 -0.77 12.41
C GLN A 153 6.09 0.30 13.41
N MET A 154 5.42 1.46 13.45
CA MET A 154 5.73 2.53 14.40
C MET A 154 5.45 2.11 15.85
N ARG A 155 4.38 1.35 16.07
CA ARG A 155 4.04 0.79 17.39
C ARG A 155 5.09 -0.20 17.87
N GLU A 156 5.53 -1.11 17.01
CA GLU A 156 6.61 -2.07 17.34
C GLU A 156 7.94 -1.37 17.65
N ALA A 157 8.31 -0.35 16.86
CA ALA A 157 9.51 0.44 17.09
C ALA A 157 9.47 1.23 18.41
N GLY A 158 8.32 1.80 18.78
CA GLY A 158 8.13 2.50 20.06
C GLY A 158 8.20 1.58 21.28
N VAL A 159 7.72 0.34 21.16
CA VAL A 159 7.85 -0.70 22.19
C VAL A 159 9.31 -1.15 22.33
N ALA A 160 10.04 -1.31 21.21
CA ALA A 160 11.45 -1.68 21.22
C ALA A 160 12.36 -0.62 21.88
N GLN A 161 12.06 0.68 21.74
CA GLN A 161 12.81 1.74 22.41
C GLN A 161 12.52 1.84 23.92
N SER A 162 11.30 1.49 24.34
CA SER A 162 10.91 1.53 25.76
C SER A 162 11.47 0.35 26.57
N GLY A 163 11.78 -0.78 25.93
CA GLY A 163 12.35 -1.98 26.58
C GLY A 163 13.85 -1.91 26.88
N ASN A 164 14.58 -0.90 26.38
CA ASN A 164 16.04 -0.80 26.50
C ASN A 164 16.53 0.14 27.62
N THR A 165 15.64 0.65 28.48
CA THR A 165 16.00 1.61 29.55
C THR A 165 16.18 1.00 30.95
N HIS A 166 16.20 -0.33 31.11
CA HIS A 166 16.46 -0.98 32.41
C HIS A 166 17.58 -2.03 32.33
N GLY A 167 18.80 -1.56 32.07
CA GLY A 167 20.02 -2.37 32.07
C GLY A 167 21.24 -1.64 32.62
N SER A 168 21.06 -0.75 33.60
CA SER A 168 22.18 -0.15 34.34
C SER A 168 22.07 -0.53 35.80
N GLY A 169 22.96 -1.44 36.25
CA GLY A 169 23.10 -1.72 37.67
C GLY A 169 23.63 -3.09 38.02
N ARG A 170 24.93 -3.34 37.80
CA ARG A 170 25.81 -3.81 38.90
C ARG A 170 27.28 -3.77 38.52
N LEU A 171 27.91 -2.72 39.06
CA LEU A 171 29.31 -2.72 39.48
C LEU A 171 29.65 -4.02 40.22
N ARG A 172 30.71 -4.70 39.79
CA ARG A 172 31.64 -5.38 40.71
C ARG A 172 33.07 -5.12 40.26
N ARG A 173 33.66 -4.10 40.87
CA ARG A 173 35.09 -4.15 41.22
C ARG A 173 35.25 -5.34 42.17
N THR A 174 36.11 -6.27 41.83
CA THR A 174 36.80 -7.09 42.81
C THR A 174 38.28 -6.86 42.61
N GLU A 175 38.92 -6.72 43.76
CA GLU A 175 40.31 -6.38 44.02
C GLU A 175 41.30 -7.40 43.46
#